data_AF-A0A6P2D2M6-F1
#
_entry.id   AF-A0A6P2D2M6-F1
#
_cell.length_a   1.000
_cell.length_b   1.000
_cell.length_c   1.000
_cell.angle_alpha   90.00
_cell.angle_beta   90.00
_cell.angle_gamma   90.00
#
_symmetry.space_group_name_H-M   'P 1'
#
loop_
_entity.id
_entity.type
_entity.pdbx_description
1 polymer ?
#
loop_
_entity_poly.entity_id
_entity_poly.type
_entity_poly.pdbx_seq_one_letter_code
_entity_poly.pdbx_strand_id
1 'polypeptide(L)'
;MPYYKLHIPGGEVEKEYTLELNNDGTFSFSFYVWDTMAGGGDVITAGRWTRTGDTITFEMIQKPMDYQPVPTTATVVGDTLEMNGVGTFT
;
A
#
# COMPACT_ATOMS: atom_id res chain seq x y z
N MET A 1 6.81 3.08 -14.37
CA MET A 1 6.83 2.42 -13.05
C MET A 1 5.38 2.14 -12.72
N PRO A 2 5.01 0.92 -12.28
CA PRO A 2 3.63 0.64 -11.94
C PRO A 2 3.23 1.37 -10.64
N TYR A 3 2.05 1.97 -10.67
CA TYR A 3 1.45 2.77 -9.60
C TYR A 3 0.06 2.21 -9.35
N TYR A 4 -0.26 1.93 -8.09
CA TYR A 4 -1.54 1.36 -7.69
C TYR A 4 -2.18 2.24 -6.62
N LYS A 5 -3.48 2.51 -6.78
CA LYS A 5 -4.25 3.32 -5.84
C LYS A 5 -5.55 2.61 -5.47
N LEU A 6 -5.81 2.49 -4.17
CA LEU A 6 -7.06 1.97 -3.62
C LEU A 6 -7.71 3.04 -2.77
N HIS A 7 -8.87 3.50 -3.21
CA HIS A 7 -9.71 4.43 -2.45
C HIS A 7 -10.87 3.65 -1.83
N ILE A 8 -10.97 3.67 -0.50
CA ILE A 8 -12.06 3.04 0.25
C ILE A 8 -12.91 4.15 0.87
N PRO A 9 -14.07 4.47 0.28
CA PRO A 9 -14.97 5.44 0.87
C PRO A 9 -15.57 4.87 2.16
N GLY A 10 -15.44 5.60 3.26
CA GLY A 10 -16.10 5.32 4.53
C GLY A 10 -16.76 6.60 5.02
N GLY A 11 -18.04 6.54 5.39
CA GLY A 11 -18.87 7.72 5.60
C GLY A 11 -18.24 8.86 6.43
N GLU A 12 -17.60 8.54 7.56
CA GLU A 12 -16.91 9.53 8.42
C GLU A 12 -15.38 9.50 8.27
N VAL A 13 -14.84 8.42 7.70
CA VAL A 13 -13.40 8.16 7.54
C VAL A 13 -13.14 7.65 6.13
N GLU A 14 -12.50 8.47 5.31
CA GLU A 14 -12.06 8.11 3.97
C GLU A 14 -10.62 7.60 4.03
N LYS A 15 -10.35 6.47 3.35
CA LYS A 15 -9.01 5.86 3.33
C LYS A 15 -8.50 5.81 1.90
N GLU A 16 -7.27 6.24 1.72
CA GLU A 16 -6.54 6.12 0.47
C GLU A 16 -5.26 5.35 0.71
N TYR A 17 -5.02 4.33 -0.11
CA TYR A 17 -3.77 3.57 -0.12
C TYR A 17 -3.10 3.78 -1.47
N THR A 18 -1.82 4.12 -1.45
CA THR A 18 -0.99 4.26 -2.64
C THR A 18 0.22 3.34 -2.53
N LEU A 19 0.46 2.56 -3.58
CA LEU A 19 1.63 1.72 -3.73
C LEU A 19 2.40 2.11 -4.99
N GLU A 20 3.68 2.38 -4.81
CA GLU A 20 4.65 2.61 -5.88
C GLU A 20 5.72 1.52 -5.87
N LEU A 21 5.90 0.83 -7.01
CA LEU A 21 7.01 -0.09 -7.21
C LEU A 21 8.04 0.56 -8.12
N ASN A 22 9.19 0.93 -7.55
CA ASN A 22 10.26 1.58 -8.29
C ASN A 22 11.08 0.55 -9.06
N ASN A 23 11.63 0.98 -10.19
CA ASN A 23 12.45 0.13 -11.06
C ASN A 23 13.77 -0.33 -10.41
N ASP A 24 14.22 0.34 -9.34
CA ASP A 24 15.44 0.00 -8.58
C ASP A 24 15.20 -1.08 -7.51
N GLY A 25 14.01 -1.70 -7.52
CA GLY A 25 13.61 -2.72 -6.54
C GLY A 25 13.19 -2.15 -5.19
N THR A 26 13.00 -0.84 -5.06
CA THR A 26 12.41 -0.22 -3.86
C THR A 26 10.91 -0.03 -4.02
N PHE A 27 10.16 -0.03 -2.92
CA PHE A 27 8.74 0.33 -2.91
C PHE A 27 8.47 1.41 -1.88
N SER A 28 7.43 2.20 -2.16
CA SER A 28 6.82 3.13 -1.24
C SER A 28 5.34 2.77 -1.10
N PHE A 29 4.88 2.67 0.13
CA PHE A 29 3.47 2.46 0.45
C PHE A 29 3.02 3.58 1.37
N SER A 30 2.07 4.39 0.90
CA SER A 30 1.43 5.40 1.73
C SER A 30 -0.02 5.05 1.99
N PHE A 31 -0.44 5.29 3.22
CA PHE A 31 -1.83 5.34 3.60
C PHE A 31 -2.15 6.76 4.03
N TYR A 32 -3.32 7.22 3.60
CA TYR A 32 -3.93 8.46 4.03
C TYR A 32 -5.27 8.14 4.67
N VAL A 33 -5.49 8.66 5.87
CA VAL A 33 -6.82 8.70 6.50
C VAL A 33 -7.31 10.13 6.53
N TRP A 34 -8.42 10.37 5.86
CA TRP A 34 -9.25 11.57 6.07
C TRP A 34 -10.26 11.24 7.15
N ASP A 35 -9.98 11.69 8.37
CA ASP A 35 -11.01 11.80 9.40
C ASP A 35 -11.58 13.23 9.34
N THR A 36 -12.88 13.32 9.05
CA THR A 36 -13.60 14.61 8.96
C THR A 36 -13.53 15.43 10.25
N MET A 37 -13.20 14.81 11.39
CA MET A 37 -13.12 15.45 12.71
C MET A 37 -11.69 15.66 13.24
N ALA A 38 -10.69 14.91 12.77
CA ALA A 38 -9.34 14.90 13.36
C ALA A 38 -8.20 15.39 12.44
N GLY A 39 -8.49 15.67 11.16
CA GLY A 39 -7.47 16.03 10.17
C GLY A 39 -6.75 14.80 9.62
N GLY A 40 -6.12 14.95 8.45
CA GLY A 40 -5.47 13.84 7.77
C GLY A 40 -3.98 13.73 8.05
N GLY A 41 -3.45 12.52 7.93
CA GLY A 41 -2.03 12.23 8.12
C GLY A 41 -1.52 11.16 7.15
N ASP A 42 -0.31 11.37 6.66
CA ASP A 42 0.43 10.42 5.84
C ASP A 42 1.20 9.45 6.72
N VAL A 43 1.06 8.16 6.44
CA VAL A 43 1.95 7.15 6.98
C VAL A 43 2.65 6.44 5.84
N ILE A 44 3.98 6.53 5.85
CA ILE A 44 4.84 6.04 4.77
C ILE A 44 5.63 4.83 5.26
N THR A 45 5.42 3.71 4.59
CA THR A 45 6.26 2.52 4.69
C THR A 45 7.12 2.43 3.44
N ALA A 46 8.41 2.12 3.60
CA ALA A 46 9.32 1.94 2.49
C ALA A 46 10.19 0.70 2.67
N GLY A 47 10.61 0.11 1.55
CA GLY A 47 11.42 -1.10 1.59
C GLY A 47 11.82 -1.61 0.22
N ARG A 48 12.13 -2.90 0.14
CA ARG A 48 12.43 -3.63 -1.10
C ARG A 48 11.25 -4.47 -1.54
N TRP A 49 11.12 -4.66 -2.84
CA TRP A 49 10.15 -5.61 -3.39
C TRP A 49 10.84 -6.56 -4.34
N THR A 50 10.30 -7.77 -4.44
CA THR A 50 10.69 -8.78 -5.43
C THR A 50 9.44 -9.38 -6.04
N ARG A 51 9.53 -9.82 -7.30
CA ARG A 51 8.43 -10.51 -8.00
C ARG A 51 8.89 -11.88 -8.45
N THR A 52 8.12 -12.91 -8.11
CA THR A 52 8.31 -14.30 -8.56
C THR A 52 7.00 -14.80 -9.16
N GLY A 53 6.95 -14.94 -10.49
CA GLY A 53 5.69 -15.20 -11.20
C GLY A 53 4.68 -14.08 -10.96
N ASP A 54 3.51 -14.44 -10.43
CA ASP A 54 2.43 -13.50 -10.11
C ASP A 54 2.48 -12.98 -8.66
N THR A 55 3.42 -13.46 -7.86
CA THR A 55 3.58 -13.07 -6.46
C THR A 55 4.59 -11.95 -6.32
N ILE A 56 4.21 -10.89 -5.61
CA ILE A 56 5.08 -9.80 -5.16
C ILE A 56 5.31 -9.94 -3.65
N THR A 57 6.57 -9.90 -3.23
CA THR A 57 6.98 -9.94 -1.83
C THR A 57 7.59 -8.60 -1.44
N PHE A 58 7.23 -8.10 -0.27
CA PHE A 58 7.72 -6.83 0.29
C PHE A 58 8.59 -7.08 1.51
N GLU A 59 9.79 -6.50 1.52
CA GLU A 59 10.71 -6.47 2.65
C GLU A 59 10.81 -5.04 3.17
N MET A 60 10.29 -4.79 4.37
CA MET A 60 10.33 -3.46 4.98
C MET A 60 11.73 -3.07 5.41
N ILE A 61 12.14 -1.85 5.05
CA ILE A 61 13.36 -1.21 5.60
C ILE A 61 12.98 -0.17 6.65
N GLN A 62 11.81 0.49 6.49
CA GLN A 62 11.30 1.49 7.43
C GLN A 62 9.84 1.20 7.77
N LYS A 63 9.56 0.98 9.06
CA LYS A 63 8.21 0.80 9.60
C LYS A 63 7.75 2.10 10.30
N PRO A 64 6.53 2.57 10.08
CA PRO A 64 5.96 3.65 10.86
C PRO A 64 5.78 3.26 12.33
N MET A 65 5.96 4.23 13.23
CA MET A 65 6.14 3.96 14.66
C MET A 65 4.95 3.27 15.31
N ASP A 66 3.71 3.54 14.91
CA ASP A 66 2.54 2.81 15.40
C ASP A 66 1.39 3.03 14.40
N TYR A 67 0.51 2.02 14.27
CA TYR A 67 -0.65 1.97 13.38
C TYR A 67 -0.35 1.86 11.89
N GLN A 68 -0.42 0.64 11.32
CA GLN A 68 -1.14 0.34 10.06
C GLN A 68 -0.83 -1.06 9.49
N PRO A 69 -1.73 -1.58 8.63
CA PRO A 69 -1.45 -2.78 7.84
C PRO A 69 -0.26 -2.52 6.93
N VAL A 70 0.75 -3.37 7.05
CA VAL A 70 1.91 -3.37 6.16
C VAL A 70 1.75 -4.53 5.19
N PRO A 71 1.78 -4.28 3.88
CA PRO A 71 1.78 -5.37 2.92
C PRO A 71 3.07 -6.18 3.07
N THR A 72 2.91 -7.49 3.24
CA THR A 72 4.02 -8.45 3.21
C THR A 72 4.07 -9.19 1.88
N THR A 73 2.90 -9.44 1.29
CA THR A 73 2.74 -10.13 0.01
C THR A 73 1.57 -9.56 -0.77
N ALA A 74 1.65 -9.63 -2.09
CA ALA A 74 0.56 -9.33 -3.01
C ALA A 74 0.56 -10.30 -4.21
N THR A 75 -0.60 -10.49 -4.82
CA THR A 75 -0.79 -11.32 -6.01
C THR A 75 -1.34 -10.47 -7.15
N VAL A 76 -0.74 -10.60 -8.33
CA VAL A 76 -1.23 -9.96 -9.55
C VAL A 76 -2.25 -10.86 -10.22
N VAL A 77 -3.50 -10.40 -10.34
CA VAL A 77 -4.61 -11.10 -10.98
C VAL A 77 -5.07 -10.27 -12.17
N GLY A 78 -4.56 -10.58 -13.36
CA GLY A 78 -4.75 -9.73 -14.54
C GLY A 78 -4.08 -8.37 -14.34
N ASP A 79 -4.88 -7.31 -14.37
CA ASP A 79 -4.43 -5.93 -14.12
C ASP A 79 -4.61 -5.49 -12.65
N THR A 80 -5.14 -6.39 -11.81
CA THR A 80 -5.44 -6.12 -10.40
C THR A 80 -4.30 -6.60 -9.49
N LEU A 81 -3.99 -5.87 -8.43
CA LEU A 81 -3.07 -6.27 -7.38
C LEU A 81 -3.84 -6.54 -6.08
N GLU A 82 -3.89 -7.79 -5.64
CA GLU A 82 -4.49 -8.20 -4.38
C GLU A 82 -3.42 -8.19 -3.27
N MET A 83 -3.49 -7.24 -2.34
CA MET A 83 -2.52 -7.10 -1.24
C MET A 83 -3.08 -7.71 0.03
N ASN A 84 -2.47 -8.82 0.47
CA ASN A 84 -2.92 -9.55 1.66
C ASN A 84 -2.87 -8.67 2.90
N GLY A 85 -4.00 -8.52 3.59
CA GLY A 85 -4.12 -7.70 4.80
C GLY A 85 -4.34 -6.20 4.57
N VAL A 86 -4.45 -5.75 3.31
CA VAL A 86 -4.72 -4.34 2.95
C VAL A 86 -6.00 -4.22 2.12
N GLY A 87 -6.08 -4.92 0.97
CA GLY A 87 -7.20 -4.81 0.04
C GLY A 87 -6.80 -5.08 -1.42
N THR A 88 -7.75 -4.88 -2.32
CA THR A 88 -7.59 -5.12 -3.77
C THR A 88 -7.40 -3.79 -4.50
N PHE A 89 -6.34 -3.66 -5.31
CA PHE A 89 -5.97 -2.47 -6.06
C PHE A 89 -6.18 -2.71 -7.55
N THR A 90 -6.69 -1.74 -8.29
CA THR A 90 -6.94 -1.81 -9.74
C THR A 90 -6.26 -0.66 -10.47
#